data_AF-A0A3D4QD20-F1
#
_entry.id   AF-A0A3D4QD20-F1
#
_cell.length_a   1.000
_cell.length_b   1.000
_cell.length_c   1.000
_cell.angle_alpha   90.00
_cell.angle_beta   90.00
_cell.angle_gamma   90.00
#
_symmetry.space_group_name_H-M   'P 1'
#
loop_
_entity.id
_entity.type
_entity.pdbx_description
1 polymer ?
#
loop_
_entity_poly.entity_id
_entity_poly.type
_entity_poly.pdbx_seq_one_letter_code
_entity_poly.pdbx_strand_id
1 'polypeptide(L)'
;YKILYNDAVAMTGGQAMDGPLDPAIISRQVAAEGVGRIVVVTDEPDKYPPGTAFAPGVTIHHRDDLDRVQRDLATWPGVSALIYDQTCAAEKRRRRKRGTFPDPAKRVFINEAVCEGCGDCGVVSNCVAIAPQETELGRKRAIDQNMCNKDFTCLKGFCP
;
A
#
# COMPACT_ATOMS: atom_id res chain seq x y z
N TYR A 1 13.52 11.04 -1.91
CA TYR A 1 12.24 11.39 -2.55
C TYR A 1 11.34 10.15 -2.61
N LYS A 2 10.02 10.29 -2.43
CA LYS A 2 9.08 9.15 -2.43
C LYS A 2 8.02 9.34 -3.52
N ILE A 3 7.98 8.43 -4.48
CA ILE A 3 7.05 8.41 -5.61
C ILE A 3 5.97 7.37 -5.30
N LEU A 4 4.71 7.78 -5.29
CA LEU A 4 3.58 6.87 -5.09
C LEU A 4 3.00 6.50 -6.46
N TYR A 5 3.21 5.25 -6.87
CA TYR A 5 2.69 4.70 -8.10
C TYR A 5 1.44 3.88 -7.80
N ASN A 6 0.29 4.38 -8.26
CA ASN A 6 -1.02 3.81 -7.94
C ASN A 6 -1.78 3.30 -9.17
N ASP A 7 -1.10 3.10 -10.31
CA ASP A 7 -1.59 2.61 -11.63
C ASP A 7 -2.81 3.34 -12.26
N ALA A 8 -3.37 4.34 -11.58
CA ALA A 8 -4.49 5.16 -12.01
C ALA A 8 -4.38 6.59 -11.44
N VAL A 9 -5.03 7.56 -12.10
CA VAL A 9 -5.15 8.93 -11.59
C VAL A 9 -6.26 8.96 -10.53
N ALA A 10 -5.85 8.86 -9.27
CA ALA A 10 -6.77 8.63 -8.15
C ALA A 10 -7.80 9.77 -7.95
N MET A 11 -7.43 11.02 -8.27
CA MET A 11 -8.26 12.21 -8.00
C MET A 11 -9.31 12.52 -9.07
N THR A 12 -9.24 11.87 -10.23
CA THR A 12 -10.11 12.20 -11.38
C THR A 12 -11.25 11.21 -11.56
N GLY A 13 -11.34 10.21 -10.67
CA GLY A 13 -12.26 9.10 -10.82
C GLY A 13 -11.65 7.89 -11.52
N GLY A 14 -10.34 7.67 -11.43
CA GLY A 14 -9.69 6.42 -11.83
C GLY A 14 -9.45 6.28 -13.32
N GLN A 15 -9.29 7.39 -14.04
CA GLN A 15 -8.76 7.38 -15.40
C GLN A 15 -7.39 6.70 -15.41
N ALA A 16 -7.12 5.97 -16.48
CA ALA A 16 -5.78 5.49 -16.75
C ALA A 16 -4.83 6.69 -16.85
N MET A 17 -3.59 6.48 -16.41
CA MET A 17 -2.54 7.46 -16.65
C MET A 17 -2.23 7.51 -18.16
N ASP A 18 -1.96 8.69 -18.70
CA ASP A 18 -1.53 8.82 -20.09
C ASP A 18 -0.13 8.23 -20.29
N GLY A 19 -0.03 7.24 -21.17
CA GLY A 19 1.21 6.54 -21.51
C GLY A 19 1.52 5.32 -20.64
N PRO A 20 2.41 4.42 -21.11
CA PRO A 20 2.86 3.28 -20.33
C PRO A 20 3.83 3.79 -19.27
N LEU A 21 3.35 4.33 -18.16
CA LEU A 21 4.20 4.62 -17.01
C LEU A 21 4.12 3.42 -16.07
N ASP A 22 5.27 2.79 -15.82
CA ASP A 22 5.42 1.70 -14.86
C ASP A 22 6.60 2.00 -13.91
N PRO A 23 6.72 1.28 -12.78
CA PRO A 23 7.81 1.47 -11.83
C PRO A 23 9.21 1.31 -12.44
N ALA A 24 9.36 0.47 -13.48
CA ALA A 24 10.65 0.29 -14.14
C ALA A 24 11.02 1.52 -14.97
N ILE A 25 10.08 2.09 -15.73
CA ILE A 25 10.24 3.34 -16.49
C ILE A 25 10.56 4.50 -15.54
N ILE A 26 9.80 4.63 -14.45
CA ILE A 26 10.07 5.64 -13.42
C ILE A 26 11.50 5.48 -12.88
N SER A 27 11.92 4.25 -12.57
CA SER A 27 13.29 4.00 -12.07
C SER A 27 14.37 4.46 -13.04
N ARG A 28 14.18 4.23 -14.35
CA ARG A 28 15.14 4.65 -15.38
C ARG A 28 15.15 6.16 -15.56
N GLN A 29 13.98 6.81 -15.49
CA GLN A 29 13.89 8.26 -15.55
C GLN A 29 14.66 8.92 -14.39
N VAL A 30 14.37 8.53 -13.15
CA VAL A 30 15.03 9.15 -11.99
C VAL A 30 16.52 8.82 -11.95
N ALA A 31 16.94 7.65 -12.45
CA ALA A 31 18.35 7.33 -12.63
C ALA A 31 19.02 8.26 -13.64
N ALA A 32 18.37 8.55 -14.77
CA ALA A 32 18.86 9.49 -15.78
C ALA A 32 18.95 10.93 -15.26
N GLU A 33 18.12 11.30 -14.27
CA GLU A 33 18.19 12.57 -13.54
C GLU A 33 19.32 12.59 -12.48
N GLY A 34 20.06 11.49 -12.30
CA GLY A 34 21.22 11.42 -11.40
C GLY A 34 20.93 10.91 -9.99
N VAL A 35 19.77 10.30 -9.74
CA VAL A 35 19.46 9.69 -8.44
C VAL A 35 20.37 8.49 -8.18
N GLY A 36 21.18 8.57 -7.11
CA GLY A 36 22.22 7.59 -6.81
C GLY A 36 21.74 6.31 -6.10
N ARG A 37 20.55 6.32 -5.49
CA ARG A 37 19.98 5.14 -4.82
C ARG A 37 18.48 5.05 -5.09
N ILE A 38 18.03 3.96 -5.72
CA ILE A 38 16.62 3.77 -6.09
C ILE A 38 16.14 2.44 -5.52
N VAL A 39 14.98 2.46 -4.87
CA VAL A 39 14.36 1.26 -4.29
C VAL A 39 12.89 1.21 -4.69
N VAL A 40 12.42 0.03 -5.10
CA VAL A 40 11.00 -0.24 -5.33
C VAL A 40 10.46 -0.97 -4.10
N VAL A 41 9.31 -0.53 -3.61
CA VAL A 41 8.57 -1.19 -2.54
C VAL A 41 7.17 -1.52 -3.04
N THR A 42 6.74 -2.77 -2.87
CA THR A 42 5.42 -3.23 -3.32
C THR A 42 4.83 -4.31 -2.41
N ASP A 43 3.52 -4.51 -2.44
CA ASP A 43 2.84 -5.65 -1.78
C ASP A 43 3.00 -6.96 -2.57
N GLU A 44 3.52 -6.92 -3.79
CA GLU A 44 3.70 -8.08 -4.65
C GLU A 44 5.10 -8.10 -5.30
N PRO A 45 6.20 -8.32 -4.54
CA PRO A 45 7.58 -8.22 -5.05
C PRO A 45 7.86 -9.12 -6.25
N ASP A 46 7.21 -10.28 -6.29
CA ASP A 46 7.41 -11.31 -7.32
C ASP A 46 6.58 -11.06 -8.59
N LYS A 47 5.78 -9.98 -8.66
CA LYS A 47 4.94 -9.70 -9.84
C LYS A 47 5.73 -9.30 -11.09
N TYR A 48 6.98 -8.88 -10.92
CA TYR A 48 7.80 -8.43 -12.04
C TYR A 48 8.51 -9.63 -12.69
N PRO A 49 8.33 -9.85 -14.01
CA PRO A 49 9.02 -10.92 -14.71
C PRO A 49 10.55 -10.81 -14.58
N PRO A 50 11.27 -11.95 -14.52
CA PRO A 50 12.73 -11.95 -14.65
C PRO A 50 13.15 -11.18 -15.91
N GLY A 51 14.12 -10.28 -15.77
CA GLY A 51 14.58 -9.42 -16.87
C GLY A 51 13.78 -8.14 -17.08
N THR A 52 12.83 -7.81 -16.19
CA THR A 52 12.23 -6.47 -16.17
C THR A 52 13.32 -5.41 -16.09
N ALA A 53 13.31 -4.48 -17.05
CA ALA A 53 14.39 -3.53 -17.27
C ALA A 53 14.41 -2.37 -16.27
N PHE A 54 14.58 -2.64 -14.97
CA PHE A 54 14.81 -1.59 -13.99
C PHE A 54 16.13 -0.85 -14.23
N ALA A 55 16.25 0.36 -13.68
CA ALA A 55 17.54 1.05 -13.65
C ALA A 55 18.62 0.21 -12.94
N PRO A 56 19.91 0.38 -13.29
CA PRO A 56 21.00 -0.34 -12.63
C PRO A 56 20.98 -0.15 -11.11
N GLY A 57 21.11 -1.25 -10.37
CA GLY A 57 21.20 -1.23 -8.90
C GLY A 57 19.88 -1.04 -8.15
N VAL A 58 18.73 -1.01 -8.85
CA VAL A 58 17.40 -1.00 -8.21
C VAL A 58 17.21 -2.30 -7.43
N THR A 59 16.78 -2.16 -6.16
CA THR A 59 16.36 -3.30 -5.33
C THR A 59 14.85 -3.25 -5.11
N ILE A 60 14.21 -4.41 -5.01
CA ILE A 60 12.77 -4.55 -4.79
C ILE A 60 12.57 -5.15 -3.39
N HIS A 61 11.68 -4.55 -2.59
CA HIS A 61 11.37 -4.99 -1.23
C HIS A 61 9.87 -5.12 -1.05
N HIS A 62 9.46 -5.96 -0.10
CA HIS A 62 8.07 -6.06 0.31
C HIS A 62 7.65 -4.82 1.11
N ARG A 63 6.37 -4.45 1.08
CA ARG A 63 5.82 -3.31 1.85
C ARG A 63 6.07 -3.38 3.35
N ASP A 64 6.25 -4.59 3.89
CA ASP A 64 6.56 -4.77 5.32
C ASP A 64 7.94 -4.20 5.70
N ASP A 65 8.85 -4.08 4.73
CA ASP A 65 10.17 -3.47 4.91
C ASP A 65 10.17 -1.95 4.73
N LEU A 66 9.02 -1.33 4.42
CA LEU A 66 8.93 0.08 4.01
C LEU A 66 9.62 1.02 5.01
N ASP A 67 9.41 0.82 6.30
CA ASP A 67 9.97 1.69 7.33
C ASP A 67 11.50 1.57 7.40
N ARG A 68 12.03 0.34 7.42
CA ARG A 68 13.47 0.07 7.35
C ARG A 68 14.09 0.70 6.11
N VAL A 69 13.49 0.46 4.94
CA VAL A 69 13.96 1.02 3.65
C VAL A 69 13.95 2.55 3.67
N GLN A 70 12.92 3.19 4.23
CA GLN A 70 12.87 4.64 4.32
C GLN A 70 13.98 5.20 5.21
N ARG A 71 14.28 4.56 6.35
CA ARG A 71 15.39 4.95 7.21
C ARG A 71 16.74 4.77 6.51
N ASP A 72 16.95 3.63 5.85
CA ASP A 72 18.17 3.36 5.09
C ASP A 72 18.40 4.43 4.01
N LEU A 73 17.35 4.75 3.23
CA LEU A 73 17.40 5.78 2.19
C LEU A 73 17.62 7.19 2.72
N ALA A 74 17.19 7.48 3.95
CA ALA A 74 17.42 8.76 4.61
C ALA A 74 18.88 8.96 5.05
N THR A 75 19.64 7.88 5.23
CA THR A 75 21.08 7.94 5.57
C THR A 75 21.99 8.06 4.35
N TRP A 76 21.44 7.95 3.13
CA TRP A 76 22.20 8.04 1.89
C TRP A 76 22.77 9.46 1.71
N PRO A 77 24.09 9.63 1.43
CA PRO A 77 24.76 10.94 1.37
C PRO A 77 24.38 11.80 0.14
N GLY A 78 23.37 11.43 -0.63
CA GLY A 78 22.91 12.14 -1.83
C GLY A 78 21.41 11.96 -2.07
N VAL A 79 20.96 12.13 -3.31
CA VAL A 79 19.55 11.93 -3.65
C VAL A 79 19.23 10.44 -3.73
N SER A 80 18.25 10.02 -2.94
CA SER A 80 17.65 8.69 -2.98
C SER A 80 16.19 8.75 -3.43
N ALA A 81 15.68 7.72 -4.10
CA ALA A 81 14.29 7.59 -4.49
C ALA A 81 13.69 6.27 -4.01
N LEU A 82 12.47 6.35 -3.46
CA LEU A 82 11.61 5.21 -3.18
C LEU A 82 10.42 5.26 -4.15
N ILE A 83 10.25 4.22 -4.95
CA ILE A 83 9.08 4.03 -5.80
C ILE A 83 8.15 3.06 -5.06
N TYR A 84 7.05 3.57 -4.55
CA TYR A 84 6.05 2.79 -3.84
C TYR A 84 4.97 2.35 -4.83
N ASP A 85 5.05 1.12 -5.30
CA ASP A 85 4.10 0.53 -6.25
C ASP A 85 3.01 -0.21 -5.49
N GLN A 86 1.86 0.47 -5.36
CA GLN A 86 0.66 -0.13 -4.78
C GLN A 86 -0.60 0.50 -5.38
N THR A 87 -1.44 -0.32 -6.01
CA THR A 87 -2.76 0.12 -6.49
C THR A 87 -3.58 0.71 -5.33
N CYS A 88 -4.21 1.86 -5.58
CA CYS A 88 -5.03 2.54 -4.59
C CYS A 88 -6.21 1.67 -4.12
N ALA A 89 -6.50 1.75 -2.81
CA ALA A 89 -7.66 1.17 -2.15
C ALA A 89 -8.98 1.31 -2.94
N ALA A 90 -9.29 2.53 -3.36
CA ALA A 90 -10.53 2.83 -4.09
C ALA A 90 -10.58 2.13 -5.45
N GLU A 91 -9.43 2.02 -6.12
CA GLU A 91 -9.33 1.38 -7.43
C GLU A 91 -9.41 -0.14 -7.30
N LYS A 92 -8.72 -0.76 -6.32
CA LYS A 92 -8.89 -2.19 -5.98
C LYS A 92 -10.37 -2.53 -5.75
N ARG A 93 -11.11 -1.69 -5.01
CA ARG A 93 -12.57 -1.88 -4.79
C ARG A 93 -13.38 -1.77 -6.09
N ARG A 94 -13.07 -0.81 -6.96
CA ARG A 94 -13.77 -0.65 -8.25
C ARG A 94 -13.53 -1.84 -9.18
N ARG A 95 -12.28 -2.31 -9.29
CA ARG A 95 -11.93 -3.47 -10.10
C ARG A 95 -12.60 -4.74 -9.60
N ARG A 96 -12.70 -4.94 -8.28
CA ARG A 96 -13.47 -6.06 -7.70
C ARG A 96 -14.95 -6.03 -8.09
N LYS A 97 -15.60 -4.85 -8.04
CA LYS A 97 -16.99 -4.70 -8.52
C LYS A 97 -17.14 -5.03 -10.02
N ARG A 98 -16.09 -4.83 -10.82
CA ARG A 98 -16.04 -5.17 -12.24
C ARG A 98 -15.55 -6.60 -12.52
N GLY A 99 -15.18 -7.37 -11.50
CA GLY A 99 -14.60 -8.71 -11.65
C GLY A 99 -13.17 -8.76 -12.20
N THR A 100 -12.46 -7.63 -12.23
CA THR A 100 -11.10 -7.51 -12.80
C THR A 100 -9.99 -7.47 -11.74
N PHE A 101 -10.30 -7.82 -10.49
CA PHE A 101 -9.33 -7.91 -9.41
C PHE A 101 -9.72 -9.01 -8.43
N PRO A 102 -8.76 -9.74 -7.83
CA PRO A 102 -9.05 -10.80 -6.88
C PRO A 102 -9.96 -10.32 -5.74
N ASP A 103 -11.05 -11.07 -5.50
CA ASP A 103 -11.94 -10.84 -4.38
C ASP A 103 -11.91 -12.03 -3.42
N PRO A 104 -11.10 -11.97 -2.34
CA PRO A 104 -11.09 -13.04 -1.35
C PRO A 104 -12.47 -13.25 -0.76
N ALA A 105 -12.92 -14.51 -0.72
CA ALA A 105 -14.14 -14.95 -0.05
C ALA A 105 -13.98 -14.97 1.49
N LYS A 106 -13.24 -14.00 2.02
CA LYS A 106 -12.94 -13.83 3.44
C LYS A 106 -13.17 -12.36 3.81
N ARG A 107 -13.77 -12.15 4.99
CA ARG A 107 -14.01 -10.83 5.57
C ARG A 107 -13.54 -10.82 7.02
N VAL A 108 -13.08 -9.66 7.48
CA VAL A 108 -12.72 -9.42 8.87
C VAL A 108 -13.81 -8.58 9.51
N PHE A 109 -14.19 -8.95 10.71
CA PHE A 109 -15.12 -8.24 11.56
C PHE A 109 -14.48 -8.05 12.93
N ILE A 110 -14.86 -6.99 13.62
CA ILE A 110 -14.48 -6.75 15.01
C ILE A 110 -15.71 -7.05 15.86
N ASN A 111 -15.57 -7.93 16.85
CA ASN A 111 -16.64 -8.19 17.80
C ASN A 111 -16.66 -7.07 18.84
N GLU A 112 -17.69 -6.22 18.80
CA GLU A 112 -17.85 -5.07 19.68
C GLU A 112 -17.96 -5.45 21.16
N ALA A 113 -18.47 -6.65 21.47
CA ALA A 113 -18.57 -7.16 22.83
C ALA A 113 -17.20 -7.51 23.44
N VAL A 114 -16.18 -7.73 22.61
CA VAL A 114 -14.81 -8.09 23.03
C VAL A 114 -13.85 -6.93 22.85
N CYS A 115 -14.10 -6.04 21.89
CA CYS A 115 -13.20 -4.94 21.56
C CYS A 115 -12.96 -4.02 22.78
N GLU A 116 -11.71 -3.67 23.03
CA GLU A 116 -11.33 -2.69 24.06
C GLU A 116 -11.11 -1.27 23.51
N GLY A 117 -11.21 -1.08 22.19
CA GLY A 117 -11.03 0.23 21.56
C GLY A 117 -9.56 0.67 21.42
N CYS A 118 -8.58 -0.17 21.76
CA CYS A 118 -7.14 0.14 21.77
C CYS A 118 -6.62 0.79 20.47
N GLY A 119 -7.17 0.42 19.32
CA GLY A 119 -6.87 1.02 18.02
C GLY A 119 -5.62 0.49 17.34
N ASP A 120 -4.94 -0.51 17.90
CA ASP A 120 -3.71 -1.08 17.33
C ASP A 120 -3.94 -1.62 15.90
N CYS A 121 -5.08 -2.26 15.65
CA CYS A 121 -5.51 -2.69 14.32
C CYS A 121 -5.52 -1.56 13.28
N GLY A 122 -5.81 -0.33 13.69
CA GLY A 122 -5.76 0.88 12.86
C GLY A 122 -4.34 1.41 12.68
N VAL A 123 -3.52 1.39 13.73
CA VAL A 123 -2.12 1.83 13.70
C VAL A 123 -1.29 0.97 12.74
N VAL A 124 -1.37 -0.36 12.87
CA VAL A 124 -0.58 -1.29 12.04
C VAL A 124 -1.03 -1.31 10.57
N SER A 125 -2.31 -1.06 10.31
CA SER A 125 -2.86 -1.14 8.95
C SER A 125 -2.94 0.20 8.24
N ASN A 126 -2.91 1.31 8.98
CA ASN A 126 -3.24 2.65 8.49
C ASN A 126 -4.53 2.67 7.65
N CYS A 127 -5.53 1.85 8.05
CA CYS A 127 -6.71 1.58 7.24
C CYS A 127 -7.88 2.51 7.58
N VAL A 128 -8.30 3.30 6.59
CA VAL A 128 -9.48 4.18 6.70
C VAL A 128 -10.81 3.45 6.88
N ALA A 129 -10.87 2.14 6.61
CA ALA A 129 -12.07 1.34 6.83
C ALA A 129 -12.29 0.99 8.32
N ILE A 130 -11.29 1.20 9.18
CA ILE A 130 -11.43 0.99 10.62
C ILE A 130 -11.93 2.30 11.24
N ALA A 131 -13.19 2.30 11.64
CA ALA A 131 -13.86 3.46 12.22
C ALA A 131 -14.06 3.27 13.74
N PRO A 132 -14.10 4.35 14.53
CA PRO A 132 -14.64 4.28 15.89
C PRO A 132 -16.13 3.94 15.85
N GLN A 133 -16.60 3.16 16.83
CA GLN A 133 -17.99 2.79 17.00
C GLN A 133 -18.39 2.99 18.47
N GLU A 134 -19.38 3.84 18.73
CA GLU A 134 -19.90 4.02 20.10
C GLU A 134 -20.89 2.90 20.43
N THR A 135 -20.74 2.30 21.60
CA THR A 135 -21.58 1.19 22.10
C THR A 135 -21.90 1.38 23.57
N GLU A 136 -22.84 0.60 24.10
CA GLU A 136 -23.15 0.59 25.54
C GLU A 136 -21.94 0.16 26.41
N LEU A 137 -21.00 -0.60 25.83
CA LEU A 137 -19.78 -1.06 26.48
C LEU A 137 -18.61 -0.06 26.32
N GLY A 138 -18.90 1.17 25.89
CA GLY A 138 -17.93 2.23 25.61
C GLY A 138 -17.49 2.30 24.14
N ARG A 139 -16.46 3.10 23.87
CA ARG A 139 -15.94 3.35 22.52
C ARG A 139 -15.16 2.15 21.98
N LYS A 140 -15.64 1.56 20.89
CA LYS A 140 -15.09 0.39 20.20
C LYS A 140 -14.56 0.74 18.81
N ARG A 141 -14.19 -0.28 18.04
CA ARG A 141 -13.82 -0.18 16.63
C ARG A 141 -14.73 -1.06 15.79
N ALA A 142 -15.05 -0.60 14.59
CA ALA A 142 -15.78 -1.35 13.57
C ALA A 142 -15.03 -1.28 12.23
N ILE A 143 -15.24 -2.29 11.39
CA ILE A 143 -14.70 -2.31 10.02
C ILE A 143 -15.85 -2.04 9.05
N ASP A 144 -15.79 -0.92 8.34
CA ASP A 144 -16.67 -0.65 7.22
C ASP A 144 -16.40 -1.66 6.09
N GLN A 145 -17.36 -2.56 5.92
CA GLN A 145 -17.30 -3.66 4.95
C GLN A 145 -17.35 -3.20 3.50
N ASN A 146 -17.85 -2.00 3.22
CA ASN A 146 -17.89 -1.42 1.88
C ASN A 146 -16.57 -0.72 1.53
N MET A 147 -15.84 -0.23 2.54
CA MET A 147 -14.55 0.44 2.37
C MET A 147 -13.34 -0.50 2.55
N CYS A 148 -13.54 -1.69 3.12
CA CYS A 148 -12.48 -2.65 3.39
C CYS A 148 -11.70 -3.05 2.12
N ASN A 149 -10.36 -2.96 2.20
CA ASN A 149 -9.45 -3.31 1.10
C ASN A 149 -9.11 -4.80 1.01
N LYS A 150 -9.52 -5.60 2.00
CA LYS A 150 -9.26 -7.04 2.09
C LYS A 150 -7.77 -7.42 1.96
N ASP A 151 -6.85 -6.58 2.45
CA ASP A 151 -5.42 -6.88 2.54
C ASP A 151 -5.04 -7.53 3.89
N PHE A 152 -5.99 -7.57 4.83
CA PHE A 152 -5.89 -8.23 6.13
C PHE A 152 -4.76 -7.73 7.03
N THR A 153 -4.12 -6.59 6.71
CA THR A 153 -3.02 -6.02 7.50
C THR A 153 -3.43 -5.73 8.94
N CYS A 154 -4.71 -5.43 9.19
CA CYS A 154 -5.25 -5.20 10.53
C CYS A 154 -5.14 -6.41 11.47
N LEU A 155 -5.00 -7.64 10.93
CA LEU A 155 -4.79 -8.85 11.72
C LEU A 155 -3.36 -9.00 12.24
N LYS A 156 -2.41 -8.19 11.74
CA LYS A 156 -1.04 -8.14 12.26
C LYS A 156 -0.95 -7.34 13.58
N GLY A 157 -2.05 -6.71 13.99
CA GLY A 157 -2.12 -5.95 15.23
C GLY A 157 -2.20 -6.84 16.47
N PHE A 158 -1.71 -6.32 17.57
CA PHE A 158 -1.88 -6.90 18.89
C PHE A 158 -3.25 -6.48 19.45
N CYS A 159 -4.27 -7.32 19.23
CA CYS A 159 -5.54 -7.17 19.94
C CYS A 159 -5.37 -7.76 21.35
N PRO A 160 -5.47 -6.94 22.41
CA PRO A 160 -5.49 -7.45 23.79
C PRO A 160 -6.72 -8.31 24.03
#